data_AF-A0A1L8TRK6-F1
#
_entry.id   AF-A0A1L8TRK6-F1
#
_cell.length_a   1.000
_cell.length_b   1.000
_cell.length_c   1.000
_cell.angle_alpha   90.00
_cell.angle_beta   90.00
_cell.angle_gamma   90.00
#
_symmetry.space_group_name_H-M   'P 1'
#
loop_
_entity.id
_entity.type
_entity.pdbx_description
1 polymer ?
#
loop_
_entity_poly.entity_id
_entity_poly.type
_entity_poly.pdbx_seq_one_letter_code
_entity_poly.pdbx_strand_id
1 'polypeptide(L)'
;MKNKLFPIGIGGGLLLITIIFSIIQKSLTLLTLSNRLFLIGLPFLIVGILLWIFSSGFFDHFQRSMHQTFSRKQKKKSEFQSLSTVGQGRYSFWLMIAAILIGSSIVCALLTMI
;
A
#
# COMPACT_ATOMS: atom_id res chain seq x y z
N MET A 1 2.38 7.78 -15.89
CA MET A 1 2.28 8.14 -14.46
C MET A 1 3.02 9.46 -14.21
N LYS A 2 2.41 10.62 -14.49
CA LYS A 2 3.14 11.90 -14.57
C LYS A 2 3.23 12.68 -13.24
N ASN A 3 2.54 12.26 -12.18
CA ASN A 3 2.50 13.04 -10.93
C ASN A 3 2.85 12.16 -9.71
N LYS A 4 4.09 11.66 -9.62
CA LYS A 4 4.62 11.02 -8.40
C LYS A 4 4.59 11.96 -7.17
N LEU A 5 4.41 13.26 -7.38
CA LEU A 5 4.23 14.27 -6.35
C LEU A 5 2.96 14.08 -5.50
N PHE A 6 1.91 13.49 -6.06
CA PHE A 6 0.63 13.34 -5.36
C PHE A 6 0.70 12.38 -4.15
N PRO A 7 1.21 11.14 -4.27
CA PRO A 7 1.40 10.26 -3.11
C PRO A 7 2.40 10.82 -2.09
N ILE A 8 3.44 11.53 -2.54
CA ILE A 8 4.41 12.18 -1.64
C ILE A 8 3.72 13.26 -0.80
N GLY A 9 2.88 14.09 -1.42
CA GLY A 9 2.12 15.13 -0.73
C GLY A 9 1.19 14.54 0.34
N ILE A 10 0.50 13.45 0.03
CA ILE A 10 -0.39 12.76 0.98
C ILE A 10 0.42 12.15 2.13
N GLY A 11 1.51 11.43 1.83
CA GLY A 11 2.38 10.83 2.85
C GLY A 11 3.02 11.88 3.77
N GLY A 12 3.52 12.97 3.19
CA GLY A 12 4.07 14.10 3.94
C GLY A 12 3.02 14.83 4.78
N GLY A 13 1.82 15.03 4.24
CA GLY A 13 0.71 15.62 4.98
C GLY A 13 0.31 14.78 6.19
N LEU A 14 0.20 13.46 6.03
CA LEU A 14 -0.09 12.53 7.14
C LEU A 14 1.00 12.53 8.20
N LEU A 15 2.28 12.60 7.79
CA LEU A 15 3.40 12.76 8.72
C LEU A 15 3.24 14.03 9.57
N LEU A 16 3.04 15.18 8.93
CA LEU A 16 2.89 16.47 9.62
C LEU A 16 1.70 16.47 10.58
N ILE A 17 0.55 15.96 10.14
CA ILE A 17 -0.65 15.85 10.98
C ILE A 17 -0.36 14.98 12.21
N THR A 18 0.34 13.86 12.04
CA THR A 18 0.68 12.95 13.15
C THR A 18 1.63 13.60 14.17
N ILE A 19 2.58 14.41 13.69
CA ILE A 19 3.49 15.19 14.54
C ILE A 19 2.71 16.25 15.32
N ILE A 20 1.88 17.05 14.65
CA ILE A 20 1.04 18.09 15.27
C ILE A 20 0.12 17.48 16.33
N PHE A 21 -0.53 16.37 16.00
CA PHE A 21 -1.39 15.66 16.92
C PHE A 21 -0.63 15.15 18.16
N SER A 22 0.62 14.71 17.99
CA SER A 22 1.47 14.27 19.10
C SER A 22 1.97 15.43 19.97
N ILE A 23 2.21 16.60 19.38
CA ILE A 23 2.48 17.85 20.11
C ILE A 23 1.29 18.22 21.00
N ILE A 24 0.06 18.23 20.43
CA ILE A 24 -1.16 18.59 21.15
C ILE A 24 -1.40 17.66 22.35
N GLN A 25 -1.14 16.36 22.19
CA GLN A 25 -1.28 15.38 23.26
C GLN A 25 -0.14 15.39 24.29
N LYS A 26 0.86 16.29 24.16
CA LYS A 26 2.05 16.37 25.03
C LYS A 26 2.79 15.03 25.20
N SER A 27 2.63 14.10 24.25
CA SER A 27 3.18 12.74 24.28
C SER A 27 4.24 12.56 23.18
N LEU A 28 5.08 13.58 23.01
CA LEU A 28 6.21 13.58 22.09
C LEU A 28 7.36 12.74 22.65
N THR A 29 7.23 11.44 22.53
CA THR A 29 8.38 10.54 22.61
C THR A 29 8.63 9.98 21.22
N LEU A 30 9.89 9.73 20.88
CA LEU A 30 10.24 9.14 19.58
C LEU A 30 9.58 7.76 19.40
N LEU A 31 9.38 7.02 20.50
CA LEU A 31 8.71 5.72 20.52
C LEU A 31 7.20 5.83 20.24
N THR A 32 6.49 6.76 20.90
CA THR A 32 5.06 6.99 20.65
C THR A 32 4.82 7.50 19.23
N LEU A 33 5.71 8.37 18.71
CA LEU A 33 5.65 8.84 17.34
C LEU A 33 5.88 7.69 16.35
N SER A 34 6.89 6.85 16.58
CA SER A 34 7.16 5.66 15.76
C SER A 34 5.95 4.72 15.70
N ASN A 35 5.34 4.41 16.86
CA ASN A 35 4.18 3.53 16.93
C ASN A 35 2.96 4.09 16.18
N ARG A 36 2.69 5.39 16.30
CA ARG A 36 1.59 6.05 15.57
C ARG A 36 1.79 6.01 14.07
N LEU A 37 3.00 6.34 13.61
CA LEU A 37 3.35 6.30 12.19
C LEU A 37 3.26 4.89 11.62
N PHE A 38 3.68 3.88 12.39
CA PHE A 38 3.56 2.48 12.02
C PHE A 38 2.10 2.05 11.84
N LEU A 39 1.26 2.35 12.83
CA LEU A 39 -0.16 2.00 12.82
C LEU A 39 -0.92 2.69 11.68
N ILE A 40 -0.59 3.95 11.39
CA ILE A 40 -1.19 4.69 10.27
C ILE A 40 -0.68 4.17 8.91
N GLY A 41 0.60 3.78 8.82
CA GLY A 41 1.20 3.25 7.59
C GLY A 41 0.73 1.85 7.20
N LEU A 42 0.40 1.01 8.20
CA LEU A 42 -0.06 -0.38 8.03
C LEU A 42 -1.19 -0.58 7.01
N PRO A 43 -2.34 0.13 7.07
CA PRO A 43 -3.41 -0.04 6.09
C PRO A 43 -2.95 0.29 4.66
N PHE A 44 -2.09 1.31 4.49
CA PHE A 44 -1.53 1.64 3.17
C PHE A 44 -0.60 0.55 2.65
N LEU A 45 0.20 -0.04 3.54
CA LEU A 45 1.09 -1.14 3.21
C LEU A 45 0.30 -2.38 2.79
N ILE A 46 -0.73 -2.75 3.55
CA ILE A 46 -1.59 -3.91 3.26
C ILE A 46 -2.24 -3.74 1.90
N VAL A 47 -2.89 -2.59 1.65
CA VAL A 47 -3.54 -2.33 0.36
C VAL A 47 -2.53 -2.26 -0.78
N GLY A 48 -1.37 -1.63 -0.55
CA GLY A 48 -0.31 -1.53 -1.56
C GLY A 48 0.26 -2.89 -1.97
N ILE A 49 0.52 -3.77 -1.00
CA ILE A 49 1.00 -5.13 -1.25
C ILE A 49 -0.07 -5.97 -1.95
N LEU A 50 -1.33 -5.89 -1.50
CA LEU A 50 -2.44 -6.60 -2.17
C LEU A 50 -2.56 -6.18 -3.63
N LEU A 51 -2.59 -4.87 -3.91
CA LEU A 51 -2.64 -4.35 -5.28
C LEU A 51 -1.41 -4.74 -6.11
N TRP A 52 -0.24 -4.84 -5.47
CA TRP A 52 0.98 -5.29 -6.14
C TRP A 52 0.89 -6.78 -6.51
N ILE A 53 0.38 -7.63 -5.62
CA ILE A 53 0.09 -9.04 -5.89
C ILE A 53 -0.99 -9.19 -6.97
N PHE A 54 -2.03 -8.35 -6.98
CA PHE A 54 -3.02 -8.33 -8.05
C PHE A 54 -2.42 -7.90 -9.38
N SER A 55 -1.50 -6.93 -9.38
CA SER A 55 -0.84 -6.43 -10.59
C SER A 55 0.22 -7.36 -11.14
N SER A 56 0.73 -8.34 -10.37
CA SER A 56 1.79 -9.25 -10.81
C SER A 56 1.30 -10.35 -11.78
N GLY A 57 -0.01 -10.43 -12.02
CA GLY A 57 -0.62 -11.45 -12.87
C GLY A 57 -0.84 -12.79 -12.17
N PHE A 58 -0.60 -12.88 -10.85
CA PHE A 58 -0.94 -14.06 -10.04
C PHE A 58 -2.41 -14.46 -10.22
N PHE A 59 -3.32 -13.50 -10.09
CA PHE A 59 -4.76 -13.76 -10.25
C PHE A 59 -5.15 -14.05 -11.70
N ASP A 60 -4.45 -13.49 -12.69
CA ASP A 60 -4.68 -13.86 -14.09
C ASP A 60 -4.28 -15.32 -14.36
N HIS A 61 -3.24 -15.82 -13.70
CA HIS A 61 -2.83 -17.23 -13.78
C HIS A 61 -3.84 -18.15 -13.07
N PHE A 62 -4.34 -17.76 -11.90
CA PHE A 62 -5.43 -18.48 -11.22
C PHE A 62 -6.70 -18.51 -12.07
N GLN A 63 -7.08 -17.37 -12.64
CA GLN A 63 -8.27 -17.27 -13.48
C GLN A 63 -8.13 -18.10 -14.75
N ARG A 64 -6.94 -18.12 -15.38
CA ARG A 64 -6.65 -18.96 -16.54
C ARG A 64 -6.71 -20.45 -16.19
N SER A 65 -6.13 -20.87 -15.07
CA SER A 65 -6.16 -22.26 -14.58
C SER A 65 -7.58 -22.72 -14.21
N MET A 66 -8.35 -21.85 -13.55
CA MET A 66 -9.72 -22.12 -13.17
C MET A 66 -10.63 -22.18 -14.41
N HIS A 67 -10.47 -21.25 -15.35
CA HIS A 67 -11.20 -21.27 -16.62
C HIS A 67 -10.84 -22.49 -17.48
N GLN A 68 -9.59 -22.94 -17.53
CA GLN A 68 -9.22 -24.18 -18.22
C GLN A 68 -9.90 -25.42 -17.62
N THR A 69 -10.10 -25.43 -16.29
CA THR A 69 -10.75 -26.52 -15.57
C THR A 69 -12.28 -26.49 -15.73
N PHE A 70 -12.90 -25.30 -15.65
CA PHE A 70 -14.35 -25.13 -15.72
C PHE A 70 -14.89 -25.05 -17.17
N SER A 71 -14.14 -24.53 -18.14
CA SER A 71 -14.57 -24.38 -19.53
C SER A 71 -14.45 -25.64 -20.37
N ARG A 72 -14.00 -26.77 -19.80
CA ARG A 72 -14.23 -28.09 -20.40
C ARG A 72 -15.74 -28.37 -20.60
N LYS A 73 -16.63 -27.62 -19.92
CA LYS A 73 -18.09 -27.70 -20.04
C LYS A 73 -18.79 -26.52 -20.78
N GLN A 74 -18.11 -25.43 -21.15
CA GLN A 74 -18.76 -24.26 -21.78
C GLN A 74 -18.09 -23.82 -23.10
N LYS A 75 -18.87 -23.84 -24.20
CA LYS A 75 -18.47 -23.53 -25.59
C LYS A 75 -18.37 -22.03 -25.94
N LYS A 76 -18.59 -21.09 -25.01
CA LYS A 76 -18.57 -19.65 -25.31
C LYS A 76 -17.36 -18.97 -24.68
N LYS A 77 -16.48 -18.42 -25.52
CA LYS A 77 -15.42 -17.46 -25.13
C LYS A 77 -16.10 -16.20 -24.60
N SER A 78 -16.11 -16.01 -23.28
CA SER A 78 -16.42 -14.70 -22.70
C SER A 78 -15.20 -13.78 -22.83
N GLU A 79 -15.45 -12.49 -23.08
CA GLU A 79 -14.41 -11.46 -23.13
C GLU A 79 -13.69 -11.41 -21.78
N PHE A 80 -12.42 -11.79 -21.79
CA PHE A 80 -11.56 -11.79 -20.61
C PHE A 80 -11.13 -10.35 -20.33
N GLN A 81 -11.70 -9.71 -19.31
CA GLN A 81 -11.04 -8.57 -18.66
C GLN A 81 -10.00 -9.12 -17.69
N SER A 82 -8.73 -8.83 -17.95
CA SER A 82 -7.62 -9.18 -17.06
C SER A 82 -7.72 -8.39 -15.75
N LEU A 83 -7.66 -9.06 -14.61
CA LEU A 83 -7.65 -8.38 -13.31
C LEU A 83 -6.33 -7.64 -13.06
N SER A 84 -5.25 -8.01 -13.76
CA SER A 84 -3.98 -7.27 -13.74
C SER A 84 -4.12 -5.80 -14.16
N THR A 85 -5.12 -5.48 -15.00
CA THR A 85 -5.41 -4.09 -15.42
C THR A 85 -5.94 -3.21 -14.29
N VAL A 86 -6.55 -3.81 -13.25
CA VAL A 86 -7.14 -3.07 -12.11
C VAL A 86 -6.05 -2.63 -11.12
N GLY A 87 -5.00 -3.44 -10.97
CA GLY A 87 -3.84 -3.16 -10.11
C GLY A 87 -2.73 -2.36 -10.80
N GLN A 88 -2.64 -2.40 -12.12
CA GLN A 88 -1.55 -1.78 -12.89
C GLN A 88 -1.44 -0.27 -12.62
N GLY A 89 -0.31 0.14 -12.07
CA GLY A 89 0.02 1.54 -11.79
C GLY A 89 -0.59 2.11 -10.50
N ARG A 90 -1.59 1.44 -9.89
CA ARG A 90 -2.21 1.92 -8.62
C ARG A 90 -1.49 1.43 -7.37
N TYR A 91 -0.85 0.25 -7.40
CA TYR A 91 -0.13 -0.27 -6.24
C TYR A 91 1.02 0.65 -5.79
N SER A 92 1.74 1.26 -6.74
CA SER A 92 2.85 2.19 -6.46
C SER A 92 2.41 3.42 -5.69
N PHE A 93 1.16 3.88 -5.86
CA PHE A 93 0.62 5.01 -5.10
C PHE A 93 0.52 4.67 -3.61
N TRP A 94 -0.09 3.53 -3.28
CA TRP A 94 -0.29 3.06 -1.91
C TRP A 94 1.03 2.68 -1.23
N LEU A 95 1.92 1.97 -1.94
CA LEU A 95 3.23 1.60 -1.42
C LEU A 95 4.13 2.81 -1.14
N MET A 96 4.02 3.89 -1.92
CA MET A 96 4.84 5.08 -1.71
C MET A 96 4.43 5.83 -0.44
N ILE A 97 3.13 5.93 -0.16
CA ILE A 97 2.61 6.49 1.10
C ILE A 97 3.05 5.62 2.28
N ALA A 98 2.92 4.30 2.15
CA ALA A 98 3.35 3.34 3.17
C ALA A 98 4.85 3.44 3.44
N ALA A 99 5.69 3.54 2.41
CA ALA A 99 7.14 3.64 2.54
C ALA A 99 7.56 4.90 3.30
N ILE A 100 6.89 6.03 3.07
CA ILE A 100 7.15 7.28 3.80
C ILE A 100 6.80 7.09 5.29
N LEU A 101 5.60 6.60 5.61
CA LEU A 101 5.13 6.46 6.99
C LEU A 101 5.90 5.39 7.78
N ILE A 102 6.06 4.20 7.19
CA ILE A 102 6.78 3.08 7.80
C ILE A 102 8.29 3.38 7.87
N GLY A 103 8.86 3.97 6.84
CA GLY A 103 10.27 4.39 6.83
C GLY A 103 10.55 5.40 7.94
N SER A 104 9.72 6.44 8.08
CA SER A 104 9.83 7.39 9.18
C SER A 104 9.62 6.75 10.55
N SER A 105 8.71 5.79 10.67
CA SER A 105 8.51 5.02 11.91
C SER A 105 9.77 4.25 12.31
N ILE A 106 10.40 3.53 11.37
CA ILE A 106 11.63 2.76 11.62
C ILE A 106 12.77 3.71 12.01
N VAL A 107 12.93 4.83 11.32
CA VAL A 107 13.95 5.84 11.67
C VAL A 107 13.72 6.37 13.10
N CYS A 108 12.48 6.70 13.46
CA CYS A 108 12.16 7.13 14.82
C CYS A 108 12.46 6.03 15.86
N ALA A 109 12.15 4.77 15.56
CA ALA A 109 12.45 3.65 16.46
C ALA A 109 13.97 3.43 16.63
N LEU A 110 14.75 3.52 15.56
CA LEU A 110 16.21 3.39 15.63
C LEU A 110 16.83 4.53 16.45
N LEU A 111 16.34 5.76 16.26
CA LEU A 111 16.78 6.91 17.06
C LEU A 111 16.41 6.78 18.55
N THR A 112 15.43 5.96 18.92
CA THR A 112 15.13 5.71 20.35
C THR A 112 16.14 4.79 21.03
N MET A 113 16.89 4.02 20.25
CA MET A 113 17.83 3.00 20.73
C MET A 113 19.27 3.52 20.82
N ILE A 114 19.51 4.76 20.38
CA ILE A 114 20.79 5.49 20.46
C ILE A 114 20.72 6.41 21.68
#